data_AF-A0A9X0A8X2-F1
#
_entry.id   AF-A0A9X0A8X2-F1
#
_cell.length_a   1.000
_cell.length_b   1.000
_cell.length_c   1.000
_cell.angle_alpha   90.00
_cell.angle_beta   90.00
_cell.angle_gamma   90.00
#
_symmetry.space_group_name_H-M   'P 1'
#
loop_
_entity.id
_entity.type
_entity.pdbx_description
1 polymer ?
#
loop_
_entity_poly.entity_id
_entity_poly.type
_entity_poly.pdbx_seq_one_letter_code
_entity_poly.pdbx_strand_id
1 'polypeptide(L)'
;MDDLVKLIEEFPSRLKNINEGKGIPLQFELLPISAAGIQTADSPGEHTLAISTKDLEECFDDLRSAQSLVNECKGSGYDADHDVLEFRQQLTTVMRKFKGAISVMNSSEGKTQVDACLAAYREALDGYDISGKFCTKWGQILETKKPAVPTTSIKFPEGKSLTIVLLGQNW
;
A
#
# COMPACT_ATOMS: atom_id res chain seq x y z
N MET A 1 -14.95 1.07 20.61
CA MET A 1 -13.63 0.76 21.20
C MET A 1 -13.83 -0.22 22.34
N ASP A 2 -14.81 0.04 23.19
CA ASP A 2 -15.27 -0.82 24.29
C ASP A 2 -15.56 -2.28 23.88
N ASP A 3 -16.18 -2.51 22.72
CA ASP A 3 -16.44 -3.89 22.24
C ASP A 3 -15.16 -4.66 21.91
N LEU A 4 -14.12 -3.98 21.41
CA LEU A 4 -12.83 -4.59 21.12
C LEU A 4 -12.08 -4.90 22.42
N VAL A 5 -12.14 -3.98 23.39
CA VAL A 5 -11.55 -4.19 24.73
C VAL A 5 -12.21 -5.38 25.40
N LYS A 6 -13.55 -5.44 25.39
CA LYS A 6 -14.32 -6.56 25.94
C LYS A 6 -14.00 -7.88 25.25
N LEU A 7 -13.83 -7.88 23.93
CA LEU A 7 -13.43 -9.06 23.17
C LEU A 7 -12.06 -9.61 23.62
N ILE A 8 -11.10 -8.72 23.89
CA ILE A 8 -9.75 -9.07 24.36
C ILE A 8 -9.81 -9.59 25.81
N GLU A 9 -10.54 -8.90 26.69
CA GLU A 9 -10.67 -9.27 28.11
C GLU A 9 -11.38 -10.62 28.29
N GLU A 10 -12.38 -10.92 27.47
CA GLU A 10 -13.12 -12.18 27.52
C GLU A 10 -12.40 -13.33 26.79
N PHE A 11 -11.37 -13.05 25.99
CA PHE A 11 -10.69 -14.06 25.17
C PHE A 11 -10.09 -15.22 26.00
N PRO A 12 -9.40 -15.00 27.14
CA PRO A 12 -8.88 -16.09 27.95
C PRO A 12 -9.98 -17.01 28.50
N SER A 13 -11.11 -16.42 28.91
CA SER A 13 -12.30 -17.13 29.39
C SER A 13 -12.90 -18.00 28.29
N ARG A 14 -12.98 -17.46 27.07
CA ARG A 14 -13.47 -18.16 25.88
C ARG A 14 -12.54 -19.28 25.46
N LEU A 15 -11.23 -19.06 25.50
CA LEU A 15 -10.22 -20.07 25.17
C LEU A 15 -10.22 -21.21 26.19
N LYS A 16 -10.42 -20.92 27.49
CA LYS A 16 -10.53 -21.94 28.55
C LYS A 16 -11.65 -22.94 28.27
N ASN A 17 -12.75 -22.48 27.67
CA ASN A 17 -13.87 -23.32 27.27
C ASN A 17 -13.60 -24.17 26.01
N ILE A 18 -12.42 -24.01 25.38
CA ILE A 18 -12.00 -24.74 24.18
C ILE A 18 -10.71 -25.52 24.51
N ASN A 19 -10.82 -26.84 24.59
CA ASN A 19 -9.67 -27.72 24.86
C ASN A 19 -8.86 -27.31 26.10
N GLU A 20 -9.56 -26.94 27.19
CA GLU A 20 -8.95 -26.51 28.46
C GLU A 20 -7.99 -25.32 28.33
N GLY A 21 -8.20 -24.43 27.34
CA GLY A 21 -7.29 -23.31 27.09
C GLY A 21 -6.17 -23.61 26.11
N LYS A 22 -6.05 -24.85 25.61
CA LYS A 22 -5.05 -25.24 24.60
C LYS A 22 -5.45 -24.80 23.19
N GLY A 23 -6.69 -24.36 23.00
CA GLY A 23 -7.22 -23.92 21.71
C GLY A 23 -7.52 -25.08 20.76
N ILE A 24 -7.87 -24.73 19.52
CA ILE A 24 -8.16 -25.69 18.46
C ILE A 24 -6.85 -25.97 17.73
N PRO A 25 -6.29 -27.18 17.81
CA PRO A 25 -5.14 -27.54 16.99
C PRO A 25 -5.56 -27.53 15.52
N LEU A 26 -4.97 -26.62 14.76
CA LEU A 26 -5.11 -26.58 13.31
C LEU A 26 -3.91 -27.33 12.72
N GLN A 27 -4.18 -28.50 12.14
CA GLN A 27 -3.19 -29.25 11.39
C GLN A 27 -3.54 -29.14 9.91
N PHE A 28 -2.60 -28.59 9.14
CA PHE A 28 -2.68 -28.55 7.70
C PHE A 28 -1.61 -29.48 7.14
N GLU A 29 -2.00 -30.42 6.31
CA GLU A 29 -1.08 -31.25 5.56
C GLU A 29 -1.12 -30.82 4.10
N LEU A 30 0.02 -30.37 3.59
CA LEU A 30 0.16 -30.05 2.18
C LEU A 30 0.41 -31.35 1.43
N LEU A 31 -0.60 -31.81 0.71
CA LEU A 31 -0.45 -32.95 -0.18
C LEU A 31 0.10 -32.47 -1.53
N PRO A 32 1.10 -33.15 -2.10
CA PRO A 32 1.56 -32.84 -3.44
C PRO A 32 0.40 -32.99 -4.43
N ILE A 33 0.37 -32.16 -5.47
CA ILE A 33 -0.73 -32.13 -6.47
C ILE A 33 -0.94 -33.51 -7.12
N SER A 34 0.13 -34.31 -7.21
CA SER A 34 0.08 -35.72 -7.64
C SER A 34 -0.88 -36.58 -6.81
N ALA A 35 -1.06 -36.29 -5.52
CA ALA A 35 -2.01 -36.98 -4.64
C ALA A 35 -3.48 -36.62 -4.93
N ALA A 36 -3.74 -35.53 -5.65
CA ALA A 36 -5.08 -35.12 -6.08
C ALA A 36 -5.48 -35.71 -7.46
N GLY A 37 -4.64 -36.55 -8.06
CA GLY A 37 -4.89 -37.14 -9.39
C GLY A 37 -4.79 -36.15 -10.55
N ILE A 38 -4.31 -34.92 -10.30
CA ILE A 38 -4.07 -33.91 -11.32
C ILE A 38 -2.63 -34.07 -11.80
N GLN A 39 -2.45 -34.66 -12.99
CA GLN A 39 -1.15 -34.69 -13.64
C GLN A 39 -0.82 -33.27 -14.13
N THR A 40 0.02 -32.56 -13.39
CA THR A 40 0.69 -31.36 -13.90
C THR A 40 1.98 -31.82 -14.56
N ALA A 41 2.07 -31.65 -15.88
CA ALA A 41 3.30 -31.86 -16.62
C ALA A 41 4.44 -31.09 -15.95
N ASP A 42 5.58 -31.75 -15.75
CA ASP A 42 6.80 -31.17 -15.20
C ASP A 42 7.08 -29.82 -15.87
N SER A 43 6.94 -28.73 -15.10
CA SER A 43 7.20 -27.38 -15.59
C SER A 43 8.64 -26.99 -15.23
N PRO A 44 9.55 -26.87 -16.22
CA PRO A 44 10.90 -26.39 -15.99
C PRO A 44 10.86 -24.86 -15.84
N GLY A 45 10.47 -24.37 -14.66
CA GLY A 45 10.23 -22.93 -14.44
C GLY A 45 10.52 -22.35 -13.05
N GLU A 46 10.85 -23.17 -12.05
CA GLU A 46 10.86 -22.72 -10.63
C GLU A 46 11.85 -21.58 -10.34
N HIS A 47 13.03 -21.57 -10.97
CA HIS A 47 14.05 -20.56 -10.70
C HIS A 47 13.83 -19.21 -11.40
N THR A 48 13.16 -19.17 -12.55
CA THR A 48 12.88 -17.90 -13.25
C THR A 48 11.65 -17.19 -12.67
N LEU A 49 10.71 -17.94 -12.09
CA LEU A 49 9.54 -17.42 -11.42
C LEU A 49 9.90 -16.70 -10.10
N ALA A 50 10.86 -17.22 -9.33
CA ALA A 50 11.22 -16.68 -8.02
C ALA A 50 11.79 -15.24 -8.06
N ILE A 51 12.51 -14.87 -9.12
CA ILE A 51 13.04 -13.50 -9.29
C ILE A 51 11.90 -12.55 -9.70
N SER A 52 10.99 -13.01 -10.56
CA SER A 52 9.85 -12.25 -11.04
C SER A 52 8.80 -11.97 -9.94
N THR A 53 8.63 -12.89 -8.99
CA THR A 53 7.67 -12.71 -7.88
C THR A 53 8.09 -11.65 -6.88
N LYS A 54 9.40 -11.51 -6.60
CA LYS A 54 9.88 -10.48 -5.66
C LYS A 54 9.65 -9.07 -6.22
N ASP A 55 10.02 -8.85 -7.47
CA ASP A 55 9.79 -7.56 -8.14
C ASP A 55 8.29 -7.24 -8.25
N LEU A 56 7.47 -8.27 -8.49
CA LEU A 56 6.01 -8.15 -8.52
C LEU A 56 5.45 -7.74 -7.15
N GLU A 57 5.90 -8.36 -6.07
CA GLU A 57 5.48 -8.04 -4.70
C GLU A 57 5.87 -6.60 -4.33
N GLU A 58 7.13 -6.22 -4.49
CA GLU A 58 7.62 -4.88 -4.14
C GLU A 58 6.87 -3.78 -4.90
N CYS A 59 6.68 -3.96 -6.21
CA CYS A 59 5.93 -3.00 -7.02
C CYS A 59 4.45 -2.95 -6.63
N PHE A 60 3.83 -4.10 -6.30
CA PHE A 60 2.44 -4.13 -5.89
C PHE A 60 2.21 -3.49 -4.53
N ASP A 61 3.15 -3.66 -3.60
CA ASP A 61 3.11 -3.04 -2.27
C ASP A 61 3.23 -1.52 -2.34
N ASP A 62 4.08 -0.98 -3.22
CA ASP A 62 4.12 0.47 -3.50
C ASP A 62 2.76 0.97 -3.98
N LEU A 63 2.14 0.29 -4.95
CA LEU A 63 0.82 0.66 -5.47
C LEU A 63 -0.27 0.61 -4.39
N ARG A 64 -0.27 -0.42 -3.52
CA ARG A 64 -1.24 -0.51 -2.41
C ARG A 64 -1.02 0.57 -1.38
N SER A 65 0.23 0.85 -1.05
CA SER A 65 0.61 1.91 -0.11
C SER A 65 0.16 3.27 -0.62
N ALA A 66 0.47 3.60 -1.88
CA ALA A 66 0.00 4.82 -2.53
C ALA A 66 -1.53 4.90 -2.58
N GLN A 67 -2.23 3.78 -2.85
CA GLN A 67 -3.69 3.75 -2.84
C GLN A 67 -4.27 4.04 -1.44
N SER A 68 -3.65 3.53 -0.37
CA SER A 68 -4.04 3.87 1.01
C SER A 68 -3.92 5.37 1.25
N LEU A 69 -2.77 5.96 0.92
CA LEU A 69 -2.49 7.38 1.10
C LEU A 69 -3.46 8.28 0.32
N VAL A 70 -3.81 7.90 -0.92
CA VAL A 70 -4.81 8.62 -1.73
C VAL A 70 -6.20 8.52 -1.12
N ASN A 71 -6.57 7.35 -0.59
CA ASN A 71 -7.87 7.14 0.04
C ASN A 71 -8.01 7.91 1.35
N GLU A 72 -6.93 8.05 2.14
CA GLU A 72 -6.89 8.88 3.34
C GLU A 72 -7.10 10.36 3.04
N CYS A 73 -6.73 10.82 1.84
CA CYS A 73 -7.01 12.19 1.39
C CYS A 73 -8.44 12.40 0.87
N LYS A 74 -9.31 11.37 0.83
CA LYS A 74 -10.72 11.57 0.47
C LYS A 74 -11.42 12.43 1.53
N GLY A 75 -12.08 13.49 1.07
CA GLY A 75 -12.67 14.50 1.96
C GLY A 75 -11.72 15.63 2.36
N SER A 76 -10.45 15.57 1.96
CA SER A 76 -9.60 16.77 1.91
C SER A 76 -10.05 17.67 0.75
N GLY A 77 -9.79 18.98 0.85
CA GLY A 77 -10.13 19.95 -0.21
C GLY A 77 -9.44 19.73 -1.56
N TYR A 78 -8.64 18.67 -1.71
CA TYR A 78 -7.86 18.33 -2.91
C TYR A 78 -8.51 17.23 -3.76
N ASP A 79 -9.69 16.71 -3.42
CA ASP A 79 -10.30 15.57 -4.14
C ASP A 79 -10.71 15.91 -5.59
N ALA A 80 -10.92 17.19 -5.90
CA ALA A 80 -11.19 17.69 -7.25
C ALA A 80 -9.94 18.27 -7.95
N ASP A 81 -8.76 18.21 -7.31
CA ASP A 81 -7.53 18.73 -7.88
C ASP A 81 -7.09 17.89 -9.08
N HIS A 82 -6.68 18.56 -10.16
CA HIS A 82 -6.32 17.90 -11.41
C HIS A 82 -5.17 16.89 -11.24
N ASP A 83 -4.13 17.26 -10.48
CA ASP A 83 -2.95 16.41 -10.29
C ASP A 83 -3.31 15.17 -9.46
N VAL A 84 -4.19 15.32 -8.48
CA VAL A 84 -4.71 14.22 -7.65
C VAL A 84 -5.55 13.26 -8.49
N LEU A 85 -6.42 13.79 -9.35
CA LEU A 85 -7.26 12.98 -10.24
C LEU A 85 -6.44 12.21 -11.26
N GLU A 86 -5.47 12.88 -11.91
CA GLU A 86 -4.56 12.24 -12.87
C GLU A 86 -3.75 11.13 -12.20
N PHE A 87 -3.15 11.41 -11.03
CA PHE A 87 -2.41 10.42 -10.26
C PHE A 87 -3.29 9.21 -9.90
N ARG A 88 -4.51 9.44 -9.40
CA ARG A 88 -5.46 8.37 -9.05
C ARG A 88 -5.82 7.52 -10.26
N GLN A 89 -5.98 8.12 -11.44
CA GLN A 89 -6.26 7.41 -12.68
C GLN A 89 -5.09 6.52 -13.12
N GLN A 90 -3.86 7.05 -13.10
CA GLN A 90 -2.66 6.28 -13.43
C GLN A 90 -2.45 5.13 -12.44
N LEU A 91 -2.51 5.40 -11.14
CA LEU A 91 -2.40 4.41 -10.07
C LEU A 91 -3.42 3.27 -10.24
N THR A 92 -4.69 3.61 -10.45
CA THR A 92 -5.76 2.61 -10.65
C THR A 92 -5.52 1.76 -11.90
N THR A 93 -4.99 2.37 -12.97
CA THR A 93 -4.71 1.68 -14.23
C THR A 93 -3.60 0.63 -14.07
N VAL A 94 -2.50 1.00 -13.43
CA VAL A 94 -1.40 0.06 -13.16
C VAL A 94 -1.85 -1.03 -12.18
N MET A 95 -2.54 -0.68 -11.09
CA MET A 95 -3.08 -1.67 -10.15
C MET A 95 -3.99 -2.72 -10.80
N ARG A 96 -4.79 -2.33 -11.80
CA ARG A 96 -5.66 -3.25 -12.52
C ARG A 96 -4.86 -4.31 -13.28
N LYS A 97 -3.72 -3.92 -13.89
CA LYS A 97 -2.83 -4.84 -14.59
C LYS A 97 -2.20 -5.85 -13.63
N PHE A 98 -1.75 -5.39 -12.46
CA PHE A 98 -1.23 -6.29 -11.41
C PHE A 98 -2.28 -7.30 -10.94
N LYS A 99 -3.51 -6.84 -10.63
CA LYS A 99 -4.61 -7.75 -10.27
C LYS A 99 -4.92 -8.75 -11.37
N GLY A 100 -4.86 -8.33 -12.63
CA GLY A 100 -4.99 -9.21 -13.79
C GLY A 100 -3.90 -10.27 -13.84
N ALA A 101 -2.64 -9.87 -13.74
CA ALA A 101 -1.49 -10.78 -13.74
C ALA A 101 -1.55 -11.80 -12.60
N ILE A 102 -1.82 -11.33 -11.37
CA ILE A 102 -1.98 -12.19 -10.19
C ILE A 102 -3.08 -13.23 -10.40
N SER A 103 -4.19 -12.86 -11.04
CA SER A 103 -5.32 -13.77 -11.27
C SER A 103 -5.02 -14.94 -12.21
N VAL A 104 -4.01 -14.80 -13.08
CA VAL A 104 -3.61 -15.80 -14.06
C VAL A 104 -2.17 -16.30 -13.85
N MET A 105 -1.53 -15.96 -12.73
CA MET A 105 -0.11 -16.21 -12.49
C MET A 105 0.28 -17.69 -12.56
N ASN A 106 -0.64 -18.60 -12.23
CA ASN A 106 -0.43 -20.06 -12.28
C ASN A 106 -0.84 -20.71 -13.62
N SER A 107 -1.22 -19.91 -14.62
CA SER A 107 -1.57 -20.38 -15.97
C SER A 107 -0.38 -20.34 -16.93
N SER A 108 -0.55 -20.89 -18.13
CA SER A 108 0.41 -20.76 -19.23
C SER A 108 0.71 -19.30 -19.59
N GLU A 109 -0.25 -18.40 -19.37
CA GLU A 109 -0.12 -16.97 -19.66
C GLU A 109 0.50 -16.17 -18.51
N GLY A 110 0.71 -16.78 -17.33
CA GLY A 110 1.09 -16.11 -16.10
C GLY A 110 2.35 -15.27 -16.23
N LYS A 111 3.42 -15.86 -16.77
CA LYS A 111 4.70 -15.17 -16.99
C LYS A 111 4.56 -13.93 -17.87
N THR A 112 3.88 -14.07 -19.01
CA THR A 112 3.66 -12.95 -19.94
C THR A 112 2.87 -11.82 -19.31
N GLN A 113 1.87 -12.14 -18.47
CA GLN A 113 1.10 -11.11 -17.77
C GLN A 113 1.88 -10.44 -16.65
N VAL A 114 2.72 -11.18 -15.93
CA VAL A 114 3.64 -10.61 -14.92
C VAL A 114 4.64 -9.66 -15.58
N ASP A 115 5.27 -10.07 -16.68
CA ASP A 115 6.18 -9.20 -17.43
C ASP A 115 5.46 -7.93 -17.93
N ALA A 116 4.24 -8.06 -18.45
CA ALA A 116 3.44 -6.94 -18.92
C ALA A 116 3.00 -5.98 -17.80
N CYS A 117 2.69 -6.48 -16.59
CA CYS A 117 2.33 -5.59 -15.48
C CYS A 117 3.56 -4.88 -14.90
N LEU A 118 4.71 -5.55 -14.82
CA LEU A 118 5.98 -4.93 -14.44
C LEU A 118 6.40 -3.86 -15.45
N ALA A 119 6.28 -4.12 -16.75
CA ALA A 119 6.52 -3.11 -17.78
C ALA A 119 5.60 -1.88 -17.62
N ALA A 120 4.31 -2.11 -17.38
CA ALA A 120 3.37 -1.01 -17.15
C ALA A 120 3.67 -0.22 -15.86
N TYR A 121 4.19 -0.88 -14.82
CA TYR A 121 4.70 -0.18 -13.65
C TYR A 121 5.88 0.71 -14.06
N ARG A 122 6.90 0.17 -14.74
CA ARG A 122 8.09 0.92 -15.19
C ARG A 122 7.73 2.15 -16.02
N GLU A 123 6.84 2.01 -16.99
CA GLU A 123 6.44 3.08 -17.91
C GLU A 123 5.58 4.18 -17.26
N ALA A 124 4.91 3.90 -16.14
CA ALA A 124 4.08 4.90 -15.45
C ALA A 124 4.93 6.02 -14.79
N LEU A 125 4.31 7.17 -14.50
CA LEU A 125 4.93 8.28 -13.79
C LEU A 125 6.29 8.69 -14.39
N ASP A 126 6.31 8.93 -15.71
CA ASP A 126 7.47 9.39 -16.47
C ASP A 126 8.57 8.34 -16.74
N GLY A 127 8.31 7.05 -16.49
CA GLY A 127 9.20 5.97 -16.94
C GLY A 127 10.31 5.58 -15.97
N TYR A 128 10.33 6.12 -14.75
CA TYR A 128 11.33 5.76 -13.73
C TYR A 128 11.16 4.30 -13.25
N ASP A 129 12.22 3.50 -13.30
CA ASP A 129 12.22 2.11 -12.84
C ASP A 129 12.80 1.99 -11.42
N ILE A 130 12.05 2.50 -10.43
CA ILE A 130 12.42 2.45 -9.01
C ILE A 130 11.19 2.02 -8.20
N SER A 131 11.37 1.09 -7.27
CA SER A 131 10.35 0.72 -6.28
C SER A 131 10.03 1.92 -5.37
N GLY A 132 8.76 2.12 -5.02
CA GLY A 132 8.34 3.25 -4.16
C GLY A 132 8.03 4.55 -4.92
N LYS A 133 8.03 4.54 -6.26
CA LYS A 133 7.84 5.76 -7.05
C LYS A 133 6.43 6.33 -6.96
N PHE A 134 5.41 5.49 -6.77
CA PHE A 134 4.04 5.97 -6.59
C PHE A 134 3.89 6.68 -5.25
N CYS A 135 4.42 6.11 -4.16
CA CYS A 135 4.45 6.80 -2.87
C CYS A 135 5.25 8.12 -2.94
N THR A 136 6.39 8.11 -3.64
CA THR A 136 7.22 9.31 -3.80
C THR A 136 6.50 10.41 -4.57
N LYS A 137 5.86 10.07 -5.71
CA LYS A 137 5.07 11.02 -6.49
C LYS A 137 3.90 11.58 -5.68
N TRP A 138 3.23 10.74 -4.90
CA TRP A 138 2.17 11.20 -4.02
C TRP A 138 2.66 12.24 -3.01
N GLY A 139 3.82 12.00 -2.38
CA GLY A 139 4.46 12.98 -1.50
C GLY A 139 4.75 14.30 -2.21
N GLN A 140 5.25 14.26 -3.44
CA GLN A 140 5.51 15.47 -4.24
C GLN A 140 4.22 16.25 -4.53
N ILE A 141 3.12 15.57 -4.88
CA ILE A 141 1.81 16.19 -5.07
C ILE A 141 1.37 16.89 -3.79
N LEU A 142 1.56 16.28 -2.61
CA LEU A 142 1.16 16.94 -1.36
C LEU A 142 2.03 18.15 -1.01
N GLU A 143 3.34 18.09 -1.27
CA GLU A 143 4.25 19.22 -1.02
C GLU A 143 3.92 20.44 -1.89
N THR A 144 3.51 20.26 -3.14
CA THR A 144 3.09 21.38 -4.00
C THR A 144 1.77 22.00 -3.58
N LYS A 145 0.96 21.28 -2.80
CA LYS A 145 -0.34 21.74 -2.30
C LYS A 145 -0.27 22.31 -0.89
N LYS A 146 0.82 22.09 -0.15
CA LYS A 146 1.05 22.79 1.13
C LYS A 146 1.17 24.29 0.85
N PRO A 147 0.39 25.15 1.53
CA PRO A 147 0.61 26.59 1.42
C PRO A 147 2.03 26.89 1.88
N ALA A 148 2.79 27.64 1.07
CA ALA A 148 4.09 28.14 1.47
C ALA A 148 3.92 28.87 2.80
N VAL A 149 4.51 28.33 3.88
CA VAL A 149 4.55 29.03 5.16
C VAL A 149 5.24 30.36 4.85
N PRO A 150 4.61 31.53 5.06
CA PRO A 150 5.31 32.77 4.89
C PRO A 150 6.43 32.77 5.94
N THR A 151 7.67 32.63 5.49
CA THR A 151 8.83 32.90 6.34
C THR A 151 8.88 34.40 6.58
N THR A 152 8.01 34.90 7.45
CA THR A 152 8.12 36.28 7.94
C THR A 152 9.34 36.35 8.83
N SER A 153 10.49 36.67 8.24
CA SER A 153 11.65 37.15 8.99
C SER A 153 11.29 38.52 9.56
N ILE A 154 10.77 38.53 10.79
CA ILE A 154 10.52 39.76 11.54
C ILE A 154 11.89 40.32 11.94
N LYS A 155 12.32 41.42 11.34
CA LYS A 155 13.48 42.18 11.80
C LYS A 155 13.07 43.00 13.01
N PHE A 156 13.62 42.67 14.17
CA PHE A 156 13.39 43.44 15.39
C PHE A 156 14.32 44.65 15.46
N PRO A 157 13.84 45.80 15.96
CA PRO A 157 14.70 46.94 16.27
C PRO A 157 15.61 46.63 17.45
N GLU A 158 16.89 46.98 17.35
CA GLU A 158 17.86 46.79 18.44
C GLU A 158 17.51 47.68 19.65
N GLY A 159 17.57 47.09 20.85
CA GLY A 159 17.63 47.85 22.11
C GLY A 159 16.36 47.98 22.95
N LYS A 160 15.27 47.25 22.68
CA LYS A 160 14.09 47.21 23.58
C LYS A 160 13.62 45.78 23.87
N SER A 161 13.34 45.49 25.14
CA SER A 161 12.69 44.25 25.56
C SER A 161 11.27 44.16 24.98
N LEU A 162 10.92 42.98 24.47
CA LEU A 162 9.61 42.72 23.87
C LEU A 162 8.78 41.80 24.75
N THR A 163 7.46 42.04 24.77
CA THR A 163 6.46 41.13 25.32
C THR A 163 5.69 40.54 24.15
N ILE A 164 5.72 39.21 24.01
CA ILE A 164 4.97 38.49 22.98
C ILE A 164 3.61 38.10 23.58
N VAL A 165 2.51 38.54 22.98
CA VAL A 165 1.15 38.15 23.34
C VAL A 165 0.60 37.27 22.22
N LEU A 166 0.37 36.00 22.53
CA LEU A 166 -0.26 35.05 21.60
C LEU A 166 -1.77 35.06 21.84
N LEU A 167 -2.54 35.41 20.81
CA LEU A 167 -4.00 35.35 20.83
C LEU A 167 -4.45 34.19 19.94
N GLY A 168 -4.93 33.12 20.58
CA GLY A 168 -5.58 32.00 19.88
C GLY A 168 -7.10 32.20 19.84
N GLN A 169 -7.70 32.07 18.66
CA GLN A 169 -9.13 31.83 18.55
C GLN A 169 -9.38 30.32 18.55
N ASN A 170 -10.15 29.85 19.52
CA ASN A 170 -10.67 28.48 19.53
C ASN A 170 -11.85 28.41 18.56
N TRP A 171 -11.74 27.52 17.56
CA TRP A 171 -12.84 27.11 16.69
C TRP A 171 -13.22 25.67 17.07
#